data_AF-A0A1Q4BYZ5-F1
#
_entry.id   AF-A0A1Q4BYZ5-F1
#
_cell.length_a   1.000
_cell.length_b   1.000
_cell.length_c   1.000
_cell.angle_alpha   90.00
_cell.angle_beta   90.00
_cell.angle_gamma   90.00
#
_symmetry.space_group_name_H-M   'P 1'
#
loop_
_entity.id
_entity.type
_entity.pdbx_description
1 polymer ?
#
loop_
_entity_poly.entity_id
_entity_poly.type
_entity_poly.pdbx_seq_one_letter_code
_entity_poly.pdbx_strand_id
1 'polypeptide(L)'
;MNVLTLEAISVRFGGIAALTSVGMTLKQGELLGLIGPNGAGKTTLLRTVIGVVRPTQGRVVLRGDDVTPLSVDMRARRGIALTHQIVKPFRSMTVLDNVVFAAGHAKTGNVLRALGTRSRSEETQRARQLLELVGIDRYADANPNALPLGALKRLEVARALATDPKILLLDEPLAGLNHIEAERLADTFVRLNADGVTMVLIEHNLGQVARICPRVVVLDNGKKIGEGATRDMLSDPAVVAAYIGKEVAHA
;
A
#
# COMPACT_ATOMS: atom_id res chain seq x y z
N MET A 1 -12.99 -13.34 -7.10
CA MET A 1 -13.67 -12.93 -5.86
C MET A 1 -13.18 -11.53 -5.48
N ASN A 2 -14.07 -10.66 -5.00
CA ASN A 2 -13.68 -9.34 -4.48
C ASN A 2 -13.21 -9.48 -3.03
N VAL A 3 -12.01 -8.98 -2.72
CA VAL A 3 -11.44 -8.99 -1.37
C VAL A 3 -11.60 -7.66 -0.65
N LEU A 4 -11.77 -6.56 -1.38
CA LEU A 4 -12.13 -5.25 -0.84
C LEU A 4 -13.18 -4.61 -1.73
N THR A 5 -14.22 -4.06 -1.12
CA THR A 5 -15.25 -3.26 -1.79
C THR A 5 -15.44 -1.97 -0.99
N LEU A 6 -15.34 -0.84 -1.67
CA LEU A 6 -15.70 0.47 -1.15
C LEU A 6 -17.04 0.86 -1.74
N GLU A 7 -18.02 1.12 -0.88
CA GLU A 7 -19.38 1.44 -1.28
C GLU A 7 -19.68 2.90 -0.94
N ALA A 8 -19.71 3.77 -1.95
CA ALA A 8 -20.11 5.18 -1.82
C ALA A 8 -19.41 5.95 -0.69
N ILE A 9 -18.09 5.74 -0.52
CA ILE A 9 -17.29 6.37 0.53
C ILE A 9 -17.32 7.89 0.38
N SER A 10 -17.81 8.55 1.43
CA SER A 10 -17.73 10.01 1.56
C SER A 10 -17.04 10.38 2.86
N VAL A 11 -16.17 11.39 2.79
CA VAL A 11 -15.39 11.90 3.93
C VAL A 11 -15.44 13.43 3.91
N ARG A 12 -15.72 14.02 5.07
CA ARG A 12 -15.69 15.47 5.27
C ARG A 12 -14.72 15.83 6.40
N PHE A 13 -13.95 16.87 6.20
CA PHE A 13 -13.13 17.51 7.24
C PHE A 13 -13.65 18.93 7.44
N GLY A 14 -14.38 19.16 8.54
CA GLY A 14 -15.14 20.40 8.72
C GLY A 14 -16.11 20.62 7.55
N GLY A 15 -16.00 21.78 6.88
CA GLY A 15 -16.83 22.12 5.72
C GLY A 15 -16.36 21.51 4.39
N ILE A 16 -15.18 20.89 4.33
CA ILE A 16 -14.56 20.44 3.07
C ILE A 16 -14.90 18.97 2.81
N ALA A 17 -15.50 18.68 1.66
CA ALA A 17 -15.73 17.31 1.19
C ALA A 17 -14.45 16.75 0.55
N ALA A 18 -13.70 15.93 1.31
CA ALA A 18 -12.46 15.31 0.84
C ALA A 18 -12.70 14.09 -0.07
N LEU A 19 -13.82 13.38 0.15
CA LEU A 19 -14.29 12.31 -0.73
C LEU A 19 -15.81 12.42 -0.86
N THR A 20 -16.33 12.18 -2.07
CA THR A 20 -17.76 12.23 -2.38
C THR A 20 -18.15 10.97 -3.16
N SER A 21 -18.86 10.06 -2.49
CA SER A 21 -19.44 8.83 -3.05
C SER A 21 -18.45 7.98 -3.87
N VAL A 22 -17.23 7.81 -3.36
CA VAL A 22 -16.18 7.03 -4.03
C VAL A 22 -16.44 5.54 -3.81
N GLY A 23 -16.62 4.81 -4.91
CA GLY A 23 -16.74 3.36 -4.90
C GLY A 23 -15.66 2.69 -5.74
N MET A 24 -15.16 1.55 -5.29
CA MET A 24 -14.19 0.73 -6.02
C MET A 24 -14.21 -0.71 -5.50
N THR A 25 -13.72 -1.64 -6.32
CA THR A 25 -13.50 -3.03 -5.90
C THR A 25 -12.06 -3.44 -6.13
N LEU A 26 -11.57 -4.40 -5.35
CA LEU A 26 -10.28 -5.06 -5.55
C LEU A 26 -10.50 -6.56 -5.54
N LYS A 27 -10.03 -7.24 -6.58
CA LYS A 27 -10.10 -8.69 -6.73
C LYS A 27 -8.91 -9.36 -6.06
N GLN A 28 -9.09 -10.59 -5.59
CA GLN A 28 -7.97 -11.39 -5.09
C GLN A 28 -6.91 -11.57 -6.19
N GLY A 29 -5.64 -11.37 -5.83
CA GLY A 29 -4.50 -11.44 -6.74
C GLY A 29 -4.39 -10.26 -7.69
N GLU A 30 -5.11 -9.17 -7.47
CA GLU A 30 -5.08 -7.99 -8.32
C GLU A 30 -4.03 -6.97 -7.86
N LEU A 31 -3.30 -6.37 -8.82
CA LEU A 31 -2.51 -5.15 -8.63
C LEU A 31 -3.27 -3.98 -9.23
N LEU A 32 -3.97 -3.22 -8.38
CA LEU A 32 -4.82 -2.10 -8.77
C LEU A 32 -4.09 -0.77 -8.56
N GLY A 33 -4.02 0.08 -9.58
CA GLY A 33 -3.54 1.45 -9.41
C GLY A 33 -4.65 2.38 -8.91
N LEU A 34 -4.37 3.18 -7.89
CA LEU A 34 -5.21 4.29 -7.45
C LEU A 34 -4.49 5.59 -7.81
N ILE A 35 -4.94 6.23 -8.90
CA ILE A 35 -4.27 7.41 -9.47
C ILE A 35 -5.15 8.65 -9.37
N GLY A 36 -4.56 9.79 -9.67
CA GLY A 36 -5.16 11.12 -9.61
C GLY A 36 -4.12 12.19 -9.29
N PRO A 37 -4.40 13.47 -9.56
CA PRO A 37 -3.50 14.56 -9.19
C PRO A 37 -3.31 14.71 -7.67
N ASN A 38 -2.39 15.58 -7.27
CA ASN A 38 -2.24 15.94 -5.87
C ASN A 38 -3.53 16.57 -5.33
N GLY A 39 -3.89 16.21 -4.10
CA GLY A 39 -5.16 16.62 -3.49
C GLY A 39 -6.41 15.90 -4.01
N ALA A 40 -6.30 14.92 -4.91
CA ALA A 40 -7.47 14.19 -5.44
C ALA A 40 -8.24 13.33 -4.41
N GLY A 41 -7.68 13.12 -3.21
CA GLY A 41 -8.29 12.30 -2.15
C GLY A 41 -7.74 10.88 -2.01
N LYS A 42 -6.71 10.50 -2.78
CA LYS A 42 -6.10 9.15 -2.76
C LYS A 42 -5.67 8.69 -1.35
N THR A 43 -4.86 9.50 -0.66
CA THR A 43 -4.41 9.21 0.71
C THR A 43 -5.57 9.20 1.70
N THR A 44 -6.57 10.07 1.53
CA THR A 44 -7.79 10.03 2.36
C THR A 44 -8.52 8.71 2.19
N LEU A 45 -8.64 8.22 0.96
CA LEU A 45 -9.29 6.94 0.66
C LEU A 45 -8.54 5.78 1.31
N LEU A 46 -7.21 5.71 1.19
CA LEU A 46 -6.42 4.68 1.90
C LEU A 46 -6.58 4.78 3.41
N ARG A 47 -6.54 5.99 3.98
CA ARG A 47 -6.76 6.20 5.42
C ARG A 47 -8.13 5.72 5.87
N THR A 48 -9.14 5.79 5.00
CA THR A 48 -10.46 5.21 5.24
C THR A 48 -10.46 3.68 5.15
N VAL A 49 -9.73 3.09 4.20
CA VAL A 49 -9.55 1.64 4.09
C VAL A 49 -8.89 1.07 5.36
N ILE A 50 -7.82 1.70 5.85
CA ILE A 50 -7.11 1.24 7.05
C ILE A 50 -7.81 1.62 8.37
N GLY A 51 -8.84 2.47 8.34
CA GLY A 51 -9.61 2.84 9.53
C GLY A 51 -9.06 4.02 10.35
N VAL A 52 -8.09 4.77 9.83
CA VAL A 52 -7.59 6.02 10.45
C VAL A 52 -8.60 7.14 10.28
N VAL A 53 -9.28 7.19 9.13
CA VAL A 53 -10.34 8.17 8.84
C VAL A 53 -11.66 7.45 8.72
N ARG A 54 -12.63 7.76 9.59
CA ARG A 54 -13.98 7.20 9.47
C ARG A 54 -14.75 7.92 8.35
N PRO A 55 -15.40 7.18 7.45
CA PRO A 55 -16.25 7.79 6.44
C PRO A 55 -17.50 8.37 7.11
N THR A 56 -17.99 9.50 6.60
CA THR A 56 -19.28 10.06 7.02
C THR A 56 -20.46 9.31 6.40
N GLN A 57 -20.26 8.71 5.23
CA GLN A 57 -21.21 7.85 4.52
C GLN A 57 -20.46 6.76 3.76
N GLY A 58 -21.16 5.66 3.49
CA GLY A 58 -20.61 4.52 2.75
C GLY A 58 -19.98 3.46 3.64
N ARG A 59 -19.54 2.35 3.03
CA ARG A 59 -19.01 1.17 3.73
C ARG A 59 -17.69 0.68 3.13
N VAL A 60 -16.82 0.20 4.01
CA VAL A 60 -15.61 -0.55 3.66
C VAL A 60 -15.88 -2.03 3.96
N VAL A 61 -15.99 -2.84 2.92
CA VAL A 61 -16.23 -4.29 3.04
C VAL A 61 -14.96 -5.04 2.70
N LEU A 62 -14.44 -5.85 3.63
CA LEU A 62 -13.24 -6.65 3.48
C LEU A 62 -13.63 -8.13 3.49
N ARG A 63 -13.45 -8.81 2.36
CA ARG A 63 -13.74 -10.25 2.18
C ARG A 63 -15.15 -10.66 2.62
N GLY A 64 -16.12 -9.75 2.42
CA GLY A 64 -17.53 -9.96 2.79
C GLY A 64 -17.96 -9.32 4.12
N ASP A 65 -17.01 -8.94 4.98
CA ASP A 65 -17.31 -8.32 6.27
C ASP A 65 -17.28 -6.80 6.19
N ASP A 66 -18.30 -6.12 6.72
CA ASP A 66 -18.24 -4.68 6.93
C ASP A 66 -17.24 -4.34 8.04
N VAL A 67 -16.11 -3.75 7.65
CA VAL A 67 -15.05 -3.34 8.57
C VAL A 67 -15.12 -1.86 8.94
N THR A 68 -16.10 -1.12 8.42
CA THR A 68 -16.30 0.32 8.68
C THR A 68 -16.20 0.70 10.16
N PRO A 69 -16.85 0.01 11.12
CA PRO A 69 -16.79 0.40 12.53
C PRO A 69 -15.47 0.04 13.23
N LEU A 70 -14.61 -0.76 12.58
CA LEU A 70 -13.43 -1.35 13.22
C LEU A 70 -12.23 -0.39 13.24
N SER A 71 -11.46 -0.51 14.32
CA SER A 71 -10.17 0.17 14.49
C SER A 71 -9.10 -0.36 13.54
N VAL A 72 -8.01 0.40 13.42
CA VAL A 72 -6.86 0.08 12.55
C VAL A 72 -6.27 -1.28 12.86
N ASP A 73 -6.05 -1.61 14.13
CA ASP A 73 -5.48 -2.89 14.57
C ASP A 73 -6.40 -4.08 14.22
N MET A 74 -7.71 -3.90 14.34
CA MET A 74 -8.69 -4.94 14.00
C MET A 74 -8.81 -5.17 12.49
N ARG A 75 -8.55 -4.15 11.67
CA ARG A 75 -8.44 -4.26 10.22
C ARG A 75 -7.11 -4.89 9.81
N ALA A 76 -6.02 -4.54 10.47
CA ALA A 76 -4.71 -5.15 10.26
C ALA A 76 -4.75 -6.66 10.55
N ARG A 77 -5.39 -7.09 11.64
CA ARG A 77 -5.62 -8.51 11.97
C ARG A 77 -6.47 -9.25 10.94
N ARG A 78 -7.28 -8.55 10.15
CA ARG A 78 -8.02 -9.13 9.01
C ARG A 78 -7.22 -9.15 7.70
N GLY A 79 -5.96 -8.74 7.75
CA GLY A 79 -5.00 -8.88 6.65
C GLY A 79 -4.78 -7.62 5.81
N ILE A 80 -5.11 -6.43 6.30
CA ILE A 80 -4.69 -5.18 5.65
C ILE A 80 -3.32 -4.76 6.16
N ALA A 81 -2.33 -4.61 5.28
CA ALA A 81 -1.07 -3.94 5.59
C ALA A 81 -0.90 -2.70 4.73
N LEU A 82 -0.30 -1.64 5.29
CA LEU A 82 0.04 -0.39 4.59
C LEU A 82 1.54 -0.14 4.74
N THR A 83 2.24 0.11 3.64
CA THR A 83 3.60 0.66 3.70
C THR A 83 3.55 2.14 4.03
N HIS A 84 4.49 2.64 4.83
CA HIS A 84 4.52 4.07 5.14
C HIS A 84 5.13 4.87 3.99
N GLN A 85 4.59 6.07 3.74
CA GLN A 85 5.20 6.99 2.77
C GLN A 85 6.57 7.49 3.24
N ILE A 86 6.72 7.70 4.56
CA ILE A 86 7.98 8.08 5.21
C ILE A 86 8.53 6.86 5.92
N VAL A 87 9.70 6.42 5.49
CA VAL A 87 10.30 5.20 6.01
C VAL A 87 10.65 5.37 7.50
N LYS A 88 10.06 4.55 8.36
CA LYS A 88 10.31 4.55 9.82
C LYS A 88 10.74 3.17 10.30
N PRO A 89 12.01 2.77 10.06
CA PRO A 89 12.53 1.53 10.59
C PRO A 89 12.81 1.67 12.09
N PHE A 90 12.81 0.56 12.81
CA PHE A 90 13.34 0.48 14.17
C PHE A 90 14.86 0.63 14.10
N ARG A 91 15.35 1.84 14.38
CA ARG A 91 16.74 2.25 14.21
C ARG A 91 17.73 1.59 15.18
N SER A 92 17.22 1.04 16.27
CA SER A 92 17.98 0.27 17.26
C SER A 92 18.15 -1.20 16.88
N MET A 93 17.56 -1.65 15.77
CA MET A 93 17.55 -3.02 15.31
C MET A 93 18.26 -3.13 13.95
N THR A 94 18.78 -4.31 13.63
CA THR A 94 19.27 -4.61 12.29
C THR A 94 18.12 -4.62 11.28
N VAL A 95 18.44 -4.59 9.98
CA VAL A 95 17.45 -4.76 8.89
C VAL A 95 16.72 -6.10 9.03
N LEU A 96 17.41 -7.18 9.37
CA LEU A 96 16.83 -8.50 9.61
C LEU A 96 15.87 -8.47 10.81
N ASP A 97 16.31 -7.93 11.94
CA ASP A 97 15.49 -7.85 13.15
C ASP A 97 14.21 -7.03 12.94
N ASN A 98 14.28 -5.97 12.12
CA ASN A 98 13.09 -5.19 11.73
C ASN A 98 12.02 -6.06 11.06
N VAL A 99 12.42 -6.99 10.19
CA VAL A 99 11.51 -7.90 9.48
C VAL A 99 11.06 -9.05 10.37
N VAL A 100 11.97 -9.62 11.18
CA VAL A 100 11.65 -10.66 12.18
C VAL A 100 10.61 -10.17 13.17
N PHE A 101 10.76 -8.94 13.66
CA PHE A 101 9.80 -8.32 14.57
C PHE A 101 8.40 -8.21 13.93
N ALA A 102 8.32 -7.84 12.66
CA ALA A 102 7.06 -7.79 11.92
C ALA A 102 6.46 -9.19 11.69
N ALA A 103 7.29 -10.21 11.43
CA ALA A 103 6.85 -11.61 11.28
C ALA A 103 6.25 -12.18 12.58
N GLY A 104 6.78 -11.75 13.74
CA GLY A 104 6.26 -12.11 15.06
C GLY A 104 4.92 -11.46 15.44
N HIS A 105 4.36 -10.56 14.63
CA HIS A 105 3.15 -9.80 14.94
C HIS A 105 1.90 -10.69 15.18
N ALA A 106 1.83 -11.89 14.61
CA ALA A 106 0.74 -12.84 14.90
C ALA A 106 0.76 -13.36 16.35
N LYS A 107 1.87 -13.19 17.08
CA LYS A 107 2.09 -13.74 18.43
C LYS A 107 1.97 -12.68 19.55
N THR A 108 1.86 -11.40 19.22
CA THR A 108 1.71 -10.30 20.21
C THR A 108 0.38 -10.30 20.95
N GLY A 109 -0.59 -11.13 20.54
CA GLY A 109 -1.80 -11.40 21.32
C GLY A 109 -1.59 -12.33 22.53
N ASN A 110 -0.44 -13.00 22.65
CA ASN A 110 -0.17 -13.93 23.74
C ASN A 110 1.32 -13.95 24.10
N VAL A 111 1.69 -13.21 25.15
CA VAL A 111 3.08 -13.02 25.64
C VAL A 111 3.84 -14.35 25.83
N LEU A 112 3.13 -15.42 26.19
CA LEU A 112 3.69 -16.77 26.36
C LEU A 112 4.19 -17.41 25.05
N ARG A 113 3.64 -17.04 23.88
CA ARG A 113 4.10 -17.55 22.57
C ARG A 113 5.37 -16.85 22.07
N ALA A 114 5.67 -15.65 22.56
CA ALA A 114 6.87 -14.91 22.19
C ALA A 114 8.15 -15.50 22.83
N LEU A 115 8.03 -16.33 23.87
CA LEU A 115 9.16 -16.89 24.64
C LEU A 115 9.73 -18.21 24.07
N GLY A 116 9.17 -18.76 22.98
CA GLY A 116 9.65 -20.01 22.38
C GLY A 116 10.86 -19.82 21.46
N THR A 117 12.00 -20.43 21.75
CA THR A 117 13.23 -20.35 20.93
C THR A 117 13.08 -20.92 19.51
N ARG A 118 12.24 -21.95 19.32
CA ARG A 118 11.92 -22.52 17.99
C ARG A 118 11.24 -21.51 17.04
N SER A 119 10.35 -20.67 17.59
CA SER A 119 9.60 -19.63 16.87
C SER A 119 10.51 -18.63 16.16
N ARG A 120 11.61 -18.26 16.83
CA ARG A 120 12.53 -17.24 16.35
C ARG A 120 13.32 -17.70 15.12
N SER A 121 13.59 -19.01 15.01
CA SER A 121 14.28 -19.58 13.85
C SER A 121 13.43 -19.54 12.57
N GLU A 122 12.15 -19.90 12.66
CA GLU A 122 11.20 -19.84 11.52
C GLU A 122 10.95 -18.40 11.07
N GLU A 123 10.75 -17.47 12.01
CA GLU A 123 10.58 -16.04 11.73
C GLU A 123 11.83 -15.44 11.08
N THR A 124 13.01 -15.83 11.55
CA THR A 124 14.29 -15.42 10.96
C THR A 124 14.45 -15.94 9.54
N GLN A 125 14.12 -17.22 9.31
CA GLN A 125 14.19 -17.80 7.97
C GLN A 125 13.23 -17.11 7.01
N ARG A 126 11.98 -16.87 7.45
CA ARG A 126 10.99 -16.14 6.67
C ARG A 126 11.44 -14.71 6.38
N ALA A 127 12.01 -14.02 7.37
CA ALA A 127 12.54 -12.68 7.22
C ALA A 127 13.67 -12.63 6.18
N ARG A 128 14.60 -13.59 6.20
CA ARG A 128 15.66 -13.70 5.18
C ARG A 128 15.10 -13.88 3.77
N GLN A 129 14.12 -14.77 3.60
CA GLN A 129 13.42 -14.95 2.31
C GLN A 129 12.74 -13.66 1.84
N LEU A 130 12.13 -12.90 2.75
CA LEU A 130 11.52 -11.62 2.41
C LEU A 130 12.55 -10.58 1.99
N LEU A 131 13.69 -10.50 2.68
CA LEU A 131 14.79 -9.60 2.31
C LEU A 131 15.37 -9.96 0.93
N GLU A 132 15.50 -11.25 0.62
CA GLU A 132 15.91 -11.72 -0.71
C GLU A 132 14.87 -11.36 -1.78
N LEU A 133 13.58 -11.60 -1.49
CA LEU A 133 12.47 -11.28 -2.39
C LEU A 133 12.42 -9.80 -2.77
N VAL A 134 12.69 -8.90 -1.81
CA VAL A 134 12.77 -7.46 -2.04
C VAL A 134 14.17 -6.97 -2.43
N GLY A 135 15.16 -7.85 -2.54
CA GLY A 135 16.52 -7.57 -3.04
C GLY A 135 17.41 -6.75 -2.11
N ILE A 136 17.30 -6.95 -0.79
CA ILE A 136 18.12 -6.27 0.23
C ILE A 136 18.72 -7.24 1.27
N ASP A 137 18.80 -8.53 0.95
CA ASP A 137 19.43 -9.58 1.76
C ASP A 137 20.87 -9.22 2.19
N ARG A 138 21.66 -8.60 1.31
CA ARG A 138 23.01 -8.12 1.63
C ARG A 138 23.08 -7.11 2.78
N TYR A 139 21.96 -6.47 3.11
CA TYR A 139 21.86 -5.50 4.20
C TYR A 139 21.33 -6.11 5.50
N ALA A 140 21.08 -7.42 5.57
CA ALA A 140 20.43 -8.08 6.71
C ALA A 140 20.99 -7.65 8.08
N ASP A 141 22.32 -7.63 8.23
CA ASP A 141 22.98 -7.31 9.50
C ASP A 141 23.32 -5.81 9.66
N ALA A 142 22.99 -4.99 8.66
CA ALA A 142 23.29 -3.56 8.68
C ALA A 142 22.32 -2.78 9.58
N ASN A 143 22.75 -1.60 10.04
CA ASN A 143 21.88 -0.64 10.69
C ASN A 143 21.07 0.14 9.64
N PRO A 144 19.72 0.22 9.73
CA PRO A 144 18.88 0.97 8.80
C PRO A 144 19.29 2.43 8.58
N ASN A 145 19.92 3.09 9.57
CA ASN A 145 20.38 4.48 9.43
C ASN A 145 21.48 4.66 8.37
N ALA A 146 22.19 3.59 8.01
CA ALA A 146 23.25 3.62 7.00
C ALA A 146 22.76 3.22 5.60
N LEU A 147 21.47 2.87 5.45
CA LEU A 147 20.92 2.39 4.18
C LEU A 147 20.56 3.56 3.26
N PRO A 148 20.76 3.42 1.94
CA PRO A 148 20.20 4.34 0.96
C PRO A 148 18.66 4.26 0.97
N LEU A 149 18.00 5.32 0.52
CA LEU A 149 16.53 5.42 0.50
C LEU A 149 15.86 4.23 -0.21
N GLY A 150 16.40 3.77 -1.33
CA GLY A 150 15.89 2.60 -2.05
C GLY A 150 15.87 1.32 -1.20
N ALA A 151 16.91 1.10 -0.41
CA ALA A 151 16.98 -0.05 0.50
C ALA A 151 16.01 0.11 1.68
N LEU A 152 15.86 1.33 2.21
CA LEU A 152 14.88 1.65 3.25
C LEU A 152 13.44 1.38 2.78
N LYS A 153 13.07 1.80 1.57
CA LYS A 153 11.74 1.53 1.01
C LYS A 153 11.47 0.03 0.82
N ARG A 154 12.47 -0.72 0.34
CA ARG A 154 12.40 -2.19 0.23
C ARG A 154 12.24 -2.87 1.59
N LEU A 155 12.91 -2.36 2.62
CA LEU A 155 12.73 -2.83 4.00
C LEU A 155 11.28 -2.64 4.49
N GLU A 156 10.63 -1.54 4.14
CA GLU A 156 9.21 -1.35 4.51
C GLU A 156 8.28 -2.34 3.80
N VAL A 157 8.52 -2.61 2.52
CA VAL A 157 7.80 -3.67 1.79
C VAL A 157 8.02 -5.02 2.46
N ALA A 158 9.26 -5.37 2.82
CA ALA A 158 9.58 -6.60 3.53
C ALA A 158 8.83 -6.72 4.87
N ARG A 159 8.82 -5.65 5.66
CA ARG A 159 8.10 -5.58 6.95
C ARG A 159 6.59 -5.74 6.76
N ALA A 160 6.02 -5.10 5.76
CA ALA A 160 4.58 -5.22 5.47
C ALA A 160 4.22 -6.64 5.00
N LEU A 161 5.06 -7.28 4.17
CA LEU A 161 4.87 -8.67 3.75
C LEU A 161 5.04 -9.67 4.90
N ALA A 162 5.89 -9.36 5.88
CA ALA A 162 6.12 -10.22 7.03
C ALA A 162 4.87 -10.42 7.89
N THR A 163 3.89 -9.51 7.83
CA THR A 163 2.62 -9.66 8.56
C THR A 163 1.61 -10.59 7.87
N ASP A 164 2.00 -11.32 6.82
CA ASP A 164 1.14 -12.16 5.98
C ASP A 164 -0.17 -11.46 5.52
N PRO A 165 -0.07 -10.27 4.88
CA PRO A 165 -1.25 -9.51 4.50
C PRO A 165 -2.07 -10.22 3.42
N LYS A 166 -3.39 -10.07 3.50
CA LYS A 166 -4.31 -10.43 2.42
C LYS A 166 -4.46 -9.29 1.40
N ILE A 167 -4.22 -8.05 1.81
CA ILE A 167 -4.16 -6.87 0.96
C ILE A 167 -2.98 -6.01 1.40
N LEU A 168 -2.08 -5.71 0.46
CA LEU A 168 -0.97 -4.79 0.66
C LEU A 168 -1.27 -3.44 -0.01
N LEU A 169 -1.36 -2.39 0.80
CA LEU A 169 -1.56 -1.02 0.35
C LEU A 169 -0.19 -0.34 0.24
N LEU A 170 0.11 0.22 -0.92
CA LEU A 170 1.38 0.85 -1.26
C LEU A 170 1.12 2.33 -1.53
N ASP A 171 1.57 3.20 -0.62
CA ASP A 171 1.37 4.65 -0.73
C ASP A 171 2.66 5.33 -1.24
N GLU A 172 2.71 5.60 -2.54
CA GLU A 172 3.86 6.18 -3.26
C GLU A 172 5.21 5.47 -3.00
N PRO A 173 5.27 4.13 -3.11
CA PRO A 173 6.49 3.38 -2.83
C PRO A 173 7.64 3.75 -3.78
N LEU A 174 7.40 4.34 -4.95
CA LEU A 174 8.45 4.67 -5.92
C LEU A 174 8.97 6.11 -5.79
N ALA A 175 8.27 6.98 -5.04
CA ALA A 175 8.64 8.39 -4.92
C ALA A 175 10.06 8.62 -4.36
N GLY A 176 10.80 9.56 -4.94
CA GLY A 176 12.17 9.90 -4.48
C GLY A 176 13.25 8.86 -4.82
N LEU A 177 12.90 7.77 -5.50
CA LEU A 177 13.87 6.84 -6.08
C LEU A 177 14.35 7.36 -7.44
N ASN A 178 15.59 7.02 -7.82
CA ASN A 178 16.01 7.22 -9.19
C ASN A 178 15.31 6.22 -10.14
N HIS A 179 15.41 6.45 -11.45
CA HIS A 179 14.69 5.66 -12.45
C HIS A 179 14.97 4.15 -12.33
N ILE A 180 16.24 3.75 -12.21
CA ILE A 180 16.67 2.36 -12.11
C ILE A 180 16.15 1.70 -10.82
N GLU A 181 16.20 2.43 -9.70
CA GLU A 181 15.71 1.93 -8.41
C GLU A 181 14.19 1.75 -8.41
N ALA A 182 13.47 2.70 -9.00
CA ALA A 182 12.02 2.66 -9.15
C ALA A 182 11.59 1.46 -10.02
N GLU A 183 12.23 1.27 -11.18
CA GLU A 183 11.96 0.12 -12.07
C GLU A 183 12.16 -1.22 -11.36
N ARG A 184 13.28 -1.39 -10.66
CA ARG A 184 13.57 -2.62 -9.92
C ARG A 184 12.57 -2.89 -8.80
N LEU A 185 12.04 -1.84 -8.16
CA LEU A 185 11.04 -2.01 -7.09
C LEU A 185 9.66 -2.30 -7.70
N ALA A 186 9.31 -1.63 -8.79
CA ALA A 186 8.13 -1.93 -9.58
C ALA A 186 8.13 -3.39 -10.09
N ASP A 187 9.27 -3.92 -10.54
CA ASP A 187 9.42 -5.35 -10.92
C ASP A 187 9.17 -6.29 -9.75
N THR A 188 9.55 -5.87 -8.55
CA THR A 188 9.28 -6.64 -7.34
C THR A 188 7.77 -6.72 -7.09
N PHE A 189 7.02 -5.63 -7.28
CA PHE A 189 5.56 -5.64 -7.18
C PHE A 189 4.90 -6.52 -8.24
N VAL A 190 5.40 -6.50 -9.48
CA VAL A 190 4.90 -7.39 -10.54
C VAL A 190 5.10 -8.85 -10.16
N ARG A 191 6.28 -9.24 -9.67
CA ARG A 191 6.55 -10.61 -9.20
C ARG A 191 5.66 -11.00 -8.02
N LEU A 192 5.55 -10.14 -7.01
CA LEU A 192 4.67 -10.36 -5.86
C LEU A 192 3.22 -10.57 -6.30
N ASN A 193 2.74 -9.81 -7.29
CA ASN A 193 1.40 -9.98 -7.82
C ASN A 193 1.23 -11.31 -8.55
N ALA A 194 2.22 -11.73 -9.35
CA ALA A 194 2.23 -13.03 -10.01
C ALA A 194 2.21 -14.19 -8.99
N ASP A 195 2.82 -14.01 -7.82
CA ASP A 195 2.77 -14.96 -6.69
C ASP A 195 1.43 -14.90 -5.91
N GLY A 196 0.46 -14.09 -6.36
CA GLY A 196 -0.89 -14.02 -5.81
C GLY A 196 -1.10 -12.94 -4.74
N VAL A 197 -0.10 -12.09 -4.47
CA VAL A 197 -0.27 -10.96 -3.55
C VAL A 197 -1.25 -9.95 -4.14
N THR A 198 -2.24 -9.56 -3.33
CA THR A 198 -3.25 -8.57 -3.71
C THR A 198 -2.80 -7.18 -3.25
N MET A 199 -2.78 -6.21 -4.17
CA MET A 199 -2.17 -4.90 -3.94
C MET A 199 -3.03 -3.73 -4.44
N VAL A 200 -2.98 -2.62 -3.70
CA VAL A 200 -3.39 -1.31 -4.20
C VAL A 200 -2.17 -0.41 -4.21
N LEU A 201 -1.82 0.14 -5.37
CA LEU A 201 -0.70 1.05 -5.56
C LEU A 201 -1.22 2.47 -5.77
N ILE A 202 -0.93 3.38 -4.84
CA ILE A 202 -1.01 4.82 -5.09
C ILE A 202 0.30 5.26 -5.70
N GLU A 203 0.20 5.87 -6.88
CA GLU A 203 1.29 6.59 -7.51
C GLU A 203 0.72 7.79 -8.27
N HIS A 204 1.50 8.86 -8.36
CA HIS A 204 1.19 10.00 -9.23
C HIS A 204 1.99 9.95 -10.55
N ASN A 205 3.06 9.14 -10.62
CA ASN A 205 3.82 8.91 -11.85
C ASN A 205 3.08 7.94 -12.78
N LEU A 206 2.45 8.47 -13.82
CA LEU A 206 1.65 7.70 -14.77
C LEU A 206 2.47 6.69 -15.58
N GLY A 207 3.75 6.96 -15.84
CA GLY A 207 4.63 6.03 -16.56
C GLY A 207 4.87 4.74 -15.77
N GLN A 208 5.07 4.87 -14.45
CA GLN A 208 5.21 3.70 -13.58
C GLN A 208 3.90 2.93 -13.46
N VAL A 209 2.78 3.62 -13.31
CA VAL A 209 1.46 2.98 -13.25
C VAL A 209 1.15 2.23 -14.55
N ALA A 210 1.38 2.85 -15.70
CA ALA A 210 1.19 2.24 -17.02
C ALA A 210 2.00 0.95 -17.19
N ARG A 211 3.17 0.88 -16.54
CA ARG A 211 4.07 -0.26 -16.60
C ARG A 211 3.60 -1.46 -15.79
N ILE A 212 3.04 -1.24 -14.59
CA ILE A 212 2.79 -2.34 -13.63
C ILE A 212 1.34 -2.56 -13.23
N CYS A 213 0.44 -1.58 -13.43
CA CYS A 213 -0.97 -1.73 -13.08
C CYS A 213 -1.77 -2.06 -14.34
N PRO A 214 -2.44 -3.22 -14.43
CA PRO A 214 -3.33 -3.53 -15.55
C PRO A 214 -4.64 -2.73 -15.52
N ARG A 215 -5.10 -2.40 -14.31
CA ARG A 215 -6.33 -1.66 -14.06
C ARG A 215 -6.05 -0.50 -13.11
N VAL A 216 -6.77 0.62 -13.31
CA VAL A 216 -6.71 1.78 -12.43
C VAL A 216 -8.09 2.27 -12.02
N VAL A 217 -8.13 2.93 -10.87
CA VAL A 217 -9.21 3.82 -10.43
C VAL A 217 -8.63 5.23 -10.41
N VAL A 218 -9.31 6.18 -11.06
CA VAL A 218 -8.86 7.56 -11.16
C VAL A 218 -9.73 8.44 -10.25
N LEU A 219 -9.08 9.17 -9.35
CA LEU A 219 -9.71 10.18 -8.53
C LEU A 219 -9.34 11.59 -9.02
N ASP A 220 -10.29 12.50 -8.97
CA ASP A 220 -10.03 13.93 -9.00
C ASP A 220 -10.98 14.66 -8.06
N ASN A 221 -10.46 15.63 -7.31
CA ASN A 221 -11.20 16.47 -6.36
C ASN A 221 -12.17 15.67 -5.47
N GLY A 222 -11.71 14.53 -4.95
CA GLY A 222 -12.48 13.66 -4.05
C GLY A 222 -13.54 12.80 -4.72
N LYS A 223 -13.61 12.76 -6.06
CA LYS A 223 -14.58 11.96 -6.82
C LYS A 223 -13.86 10.94 -7.71
N LYS A 224 -14.49 9.79 -7.94
CA LYS A 224 -14.04 8.85 -8.96
C LYS A 224 -14.47 9.36 -10.33
N ILE A 225 -13.50 9.61 -11.20
CA ILE A 225 -13.76 10.09 -12.58
C ILE A 225 -13.64 8.97 -13.61
N GLY A 226 -12.99 7.85 -13.26
CA GLY A 226 -12.85 6.69 -14.14
C GLY A 226 -12.37 5.44 -13.41
N GLU A 227 -12.66 4.27 -13.99
CA GLU A 227 -12.16 2.97 -13.54
C GLU A 227 -12.13 2.02 -14.74
N GLY A 228 -10.99 1.38 -15.00
CA GLY A 228 -10.83 0.56 -16.20
C GLY A 228 -9.39 0.15 -16.46
N ALA A 229 -9.16 -0.43 -17.64
CA ALA A 229 -7.82 -0.77 -18.08
C ALA A 229 -6.96 0.49 -18.14
N THR A 230 -5.72 0.38 -17.67
CA THR A 230 -4.83 1.54 -17.51
C THR A 230 -4.63 2.29 -18.82
N ARG A 231 -4.45 1.56 -19.93
CA ARG A 231 -4.31 2.16 -21.26
C ARG A 231 -5.49 3.05 -21.63
N ASP A 232 -6.71 2.56 -21.41
CA ASP A 232 -7.94 3.28 -21.79
C ASP A 232 -8.10 4.53 -20.92
N MET A 233 -7.87 4.40 -19.61
CA MET A 233 -7.98 5.50 -18.65
C MET A 233 -6.93 6.59 -18.90
N LEU A 234 -5.71 6.25 -19.31
CA LEU A 234 -4.68 7.25 -19.63
C LEU A 234 -4.97 8.00 -20.94
N SER A 235 -5.80 7.45 -21.82
CA SER A 235 -6.28 8.12 -23.03
C SER A 235 -7.62 8.85 -22.85
N ASP A 236 -8.28 8.69 -21.71
CA ASP A 236 -9.58 9.30 -21.44
C ASP A 236 -9.42 10.83 -21.32
N PRO A 237 -10.15 11.64 -22.13
CA PRO A 237 -10.05 13.09 -22.10
C PRO A 237 -10.30 13.70 -20.71
N ALA A 238 -11.21 13.13 -19.91
CA ALA A 238 -11.50 13.62 -18.56
C ALA A 238 -10.32 13.37 -17.61
N VAL A 239 -9.66 12.23 -17.74
CA VAL A 239 -8.46 11.90 -16.96
C VAL A 239 -7.31 12.80 -17.38
N VAL A 240 -7.05 12.94 -18.67
CA VAL A 240 -6.00 13.83 -19.20
C VAL A 240 -6.23 15.27 -18.74
N ALA A 241 -7.45 15.79 -18.84
CA ALA A 241 -7.80 17.14 -18.39
C ALA A 241 -7.55 17.35 -16.89
N ALA A 242 -7.83 16.35 -16.05
CA ALA A 242 -7.60 16.42 -14.60
C ALA A 242 -6.10 16.56 -14.24
N TYR A 243 -5.21 16.02 -15.07
CA TYR A 243 -3.75 16.15 -14.89
C TYR A 243 -3.20 17.46 -15.47
N ILE A 244 -3.69 17.89 -16.64
CA ILE A 244 -3.22 19.12 -17.31
C ILE A 244 -3.71 20.39 -16.57
N GLY A 245 -4.97 20.41 -16.13
CA GLY A 245 -5.59 21.60 -15.54
C GLY A 245 -4.96 22.08 -14.23
N LYS A 246 -4.11 21.25 -13.58
CA LYS A 246 -3.39 21.60 -12.34
C LYS A 246 -1.91 21.92 -12.53
N GLU A 247 -1.27 21.51 -13.64
CA GLU A 247 0.10 21.93 -13.94
C GLU A 247 0.16 23.41 -14.35
N VAL A 248 -0.87 23.92 -15.02
CA VAL A 248 -0.95 25.33 -15.46
C VAL A 248 -1.29 26.28 -14.29
N ALA A 249 -1.89 25.78 -13.21
CA ALA A 249 -2.28 26.60 -12.05
C ALA A 249 -1.12 26.90 -11.08
N HIS A 250 0.09 26.38 -11.34
CA HIS A 250 1.30 26.58 -10.54
C HIS A 250 2.43 27.25 -11.32
N ALA A 251 2.15 27.85 -12.48
CA ALA A 251 3.07 28.67 -13.26
C ALA A 251 2.79 30.17 -13.08
#